data_AF-A0A9D0XX60-F1
#
_entry.id   AF-A0A9D0XX60-F1
#
_cell.length_a   1.000
_cell.length_b   1.000
_cell.length_c   1.000
_cell.angle_alpha   90.00
_cell.angle_beta   90.00
_cell.angle_gamma   90.00
#
_symmetry.space_group_name_H-M   'P 1'
#
loop_
_entity.id
_entity.type
_entity.pdbx_description
1 polymer ?
#
loop_
_entity_poly.entity_id
_entity_poly.type
_entity_poly.pdbx_seq_one_letter_code
_entity_poly.pdbx_strand_id
1 'polypeptide(L)'
;MAFRDLYIEGKNVIPVVKALSSDIRLEILGLLEDGELNIQSIAKRLGLSKTNILTHINILEEAGFIKTRYVPGTVGNQKMCSKVYDRLIFNFSRKSRSDANQYREYFIPVGNYFDFSIYPPCGLASRENVIKKWDDPEVFYDIERVKADLVWGSHGFVEYRIPLPEDLIIERTIKIELILEVSALGELVEHKALRLPEGMDKSNLTEGISDITFWVNGLEAGTVTVEEYSRGTGGRFTPTWWKGSSYGKQITLVLTQDHTSINGAKQTNRGLSDFNLGGALKFRAGIKDEALHKSGFNIYGNHFGNHGTDIVLRIYDAPLQDA
;
A
#
# COMPACT_ATOMS: atom_id res chain seq x y z
N MET A 1 -18.28 -3.19 -9.36
CA MET A 1 -18.12 -1.79 -9.80
C MET A 1 -17.09 -1.14 -8.91
N ALA A 2 -16.12 -0.42 -9.46
CA ALA A 2 -15.14 0.31 -8.67
C ALA A 2 -15.81 1.55 -8.06
N PHE A 3 -15.72 1.73 -6.75
CA PHE A 3 -16.18 2.95 -6.09
C PHE A 3 -15.28 4.12 -6.48
N ARG A 4 -15.87 5.30 -6.69
CA ARG A 4 -15.12 6.54 -6.92
C ARG A 4 -14.86 7.21 -5.58
N ASP A 5 -13.62 7.15 -5.12
CA ASP A 5 -13.25 7.66 -3.79
C ASP A 5 -12.70 9.09 -3.88
N LEU A 6 -13.07 9.93 -2.91
CA LEU A 6 -12.42 11.21 -2.65
C LEU A 6 -11.69 11.15 -1.31
N TYR A 7 -10.36 11.31 -1.37
CA TYR A 7 -9.50 11.41 -0.20
C TYR A 7 -9.38 12.86 0.24
N ILE A 8 -9.62 13.14 1.52
CA ILE A 8 -9.67 14.49 2.07
C ILE A 8 -8.72 14.58 3.26
N GLU A 9 -7.76 15.50 3.16
CA GLU A 9 -6.72 15.69 4.17
C GLU A 9 -6.63 17.14 4.68
N GLY A 10 -6.31 17.29 5.97
CA GLY A 10 -5.94 18.57 6.59
C GLY A 10 -7.01 19.66 6.52
N LYS A 11 -6.61 20.88 6.14
CA LYS A 11 -7.49 22.07 6.12
C LYS A 11 -8.65 21.98 5.12
N ASN A 12 -8.59 21.05 4.17
CA ASN A 12 -9.64 20.84 3.16
C ASN A 12 -10.84 20.05 3.71
N VAL A 13 -10.76 19.50 4.92
CA VAL A 13 -11.88 18.81 5.57
C VAL A 13 -13.06 19.77 5.83
N ILE A 14 -12.77 20.99 6.31
CA ILE A 14 -13.81 21.92 6.77
C ILE A 14 -14.77 22.33 5.63
N PRO A 15 -14.31 22.80 4.46
CA PRO A 15 -15.19 23.13 3.35
C PRO A 15 -16.06 21.95 2.91
N VAL A 16 -15.47 20.76 2.86
CA VAL A 16 -16.12 19.53 2.40
C VAL A 16 -17.22 19.09 3.39
N VAL A 17 -16.93 19.10 4.69
CA VAL A 17 -17.92 18.80 5.74
C VAL A 17 -19.03 19.85 5.74
N LYS A 18 -18.71 21.14 5.58
CA LYS A 18 -19.73 22.21 5.51
C LYS A 18 -20.67 22.03 4.32
N ALA A 19 -20.17 21.59 3.17
CA ALA A 19 -20.97 21.31 2.00
C ALA A 19 -21.86 20.06 2.17
N LEU A 20 -21.52 19.15 3.08
CA LEU A 20 -22.30 17.93 3.36
C LEU A 20 -23.17 18.00 4.62
N SER A 21 -22.94 18.99 5.48
CA SER A 21 -23.67 19.20 6.74
C SER A 21 -25.10 19.71 6.50
N SER A 22 -25.89 18.98 5.71
CA SER A 22 -27.31 19.21 5.45
C SER A 22 -27.94 17.90 4.99
N ASP A 23 -29.00 17.48 5.68
CA ASP A 23 -29.71 16.23 5.39
C ASP A 23 -30.22 16.21 3.94
N ILE A 24 -30.77 17.33 3.45
CA ILE A 24 -31.24 17.48 2.06
C ILE A 24 -30.11 17.19 1.05
N ARG A 25 -28.88 17.65 1.32
CA ARG A 25 -27.76 17.42 0.40
C ARG A 25 -27.32 15.96 0.40
N LEU A 26 -27.36 15.29 1.55
CA LEU A 26 -27.10 13.86 1.65
C LEU A 26 -28.18 13.04 0.93
N GLU A 27 -29.44 13.42 1.07
CA GLU A 27 -30.56 12.81 0.35
C GLU A 27 -30.44 13.00 -1.17
N ILE A 28 -30.06 14.19 -1.64
CA ILE A 28 -29.78 14.43 -3.07
C ILE A 28 -28.69 13.48 -3.58
N LEU A 29 -27.59 13.32 -2.84
CA LEU A 29 -26.52 12.40 -3.24
C LEU A 29 -26.97 10.93 -3.25
N GLY A 30 -27.83 10.53 -2.31
CA GLY A 30 -28.46 9.21 -2.30
C GLY A 30 -29.38 8.98 -3.50
N LEU A 31 -30.21 9.97 -3.86
CA LEU A 31 -31.08 9.89 -5.04
C LEU A 31 -30.30 9.74 -6.36
N LEU A 32 -29.07 10.23 -6.41
CA LEU A 32 -28.19 10.15 -7.57
C LEU A 32 -27.37 8.84 -7.63
N GLU A 33 -27.57 7.92 -6.69
CA GLU A 33 -26.97 6.58 -6.73
C GLU A 33 -27.55 5.72 -7.85
N ASP A 34 -28.85 5.89 -8.14
CA ASP A 34 -29.56 5.18 -9.21
C ASP A 34 -29.31 5.76 -10.62
N GLY A 35 -28.50 6.82 -10.73
CA GLY A 35 -28.16 7.48 -12.00
C GLY A 35 -28.44 8.98 -12.01
N GLU A 36 -28.41 9.58 -13.21
CA GLU A 36 -28.60 11.02 -13.36
C GLU A 36 -30.07 11.44 -13.21
N LEU A 37 -30.30 12.54 -12.49
CA LEU A 37 -31.65 13.11 -12.33
C LEU A 37 -31.64 14.60 -12.69
N ASN A 38 -32.77 15.09 -13.22
CA ASN A 38 -32.99 16.53 -13.37
C ASN A 38 -33.52 17.15 -12.07
N ILE A 39 -33.39 18.49 -11.96
CA ILE A 39 -33.81 19.27 -10.79
C ILE A 39 -35.29 19.03 -10.43
N GLN A 40 -36.17 18.87 -11.42
CA GLN A 40 -37.60 18.70 -11.18
C GLN A 40 -37.91 17.34 -10.53
N SER A 41 -37.23 16.28 -10.96
CA SER A 41 -37.36 14.95 -10.38
C SER A 41 -36.86 14.92 -8.94
N ILE A 42 -35.72 15.56 -8.66
CA ILE A 42 -35.18 15.68 -7.30
C ILE A 42 -36.15 16.47 -6.41
N ALA A 43 -36.64 17.62 -6.88
CA ALA A 43 -37.63 18.44 -6.17
C ALA A 43 -38.90 17.67 -5.83
N LYS A 44 -39.43 16.88 -6.78
CA LYS A 44 -40.61 16.05 -6.55
C LYS A 44 -40.36 14.95 -5.51
N ARG A 45 -39.21 14.27 -5.55
CA ARG A 45 -38.87 13.19 -4.63
C ARG A 45 -38.67 13.68 -3.20
N LEU A 46 -38.09 14.88 -3.03
CA LEU A 46 -37.83 15.47 -1.72
C LEU A 46 -38.97 16.37 -1.21
N GLY A 47 -40.01 16.62 -2.01
CA GLY A 47 -41.13 17.49 -1.63
C GLY A 47 -40.75 18.96 -1.48
N LEU A 48 -39.70 19.42 -2.17
CA LEU A 48 -39.15 20.77 -2.07
C LEU A 48 -39.32 21.57 -3.37
N SER A 49 -39.21 22.90 -3.29
CA SER A 49 -39.30 23.75 -4.49
C SER A 49 -38.06 23.61 -5.38
N LYS A 50 -38.23 23.81 -6.70
CA LYS A 50 -37.11 23.77 -7.67
C LYS A 50 -35.99 24.76 -7.30
N THR A 51 -36.34 25.95 -6.83
CA THR A 51 -35.40 26.98 -6.41
C THR A 51 -34.58 26.52 -5.20
N ASN A 52 -35.22 25.87 -4.22
CA ASN A 52 -34.53 25.35 -3.04
C ASN A 52 -33.53 24.24 -3.44
N ILE A 53 -33.97 23.28 -4.26
CA ILE A 53 -33.10 22.21 -4.78
C ILE A 53 -31.93 22.76 -5.59
N LEU A 54 -32.16 23.79 -6.42
CA LEU A 54 -31.08 24.41 -7.19
C LEU A 54 -29.99 25.01 -6.28
N THR A 55 -30.37 25.64 -5.16
CA THR A 55 -29.41 26.16 -4.17
C THR A 55 -28.54 25.02 -3.60
N HIS A 56 -29.16 23.91 -3.20
CA HIS A 56 -28.42 22.75 -2.69
C HIS A 56 -27.50 22.12 -3.74
N ILE A 57 -27.96 22.01 -4.99
CA ILE A 57 -27.16 21.49 -6.10
C ILE A 57 -25.95 22.39 -6.36
N ASN A 58 -26.12 23.72 -6.38
CA ASN A 58 -25.00 24.63 -6.63
C ASN A 58 -23.93 24.51 -5.54
N ILE A 59 -24.31 24.36 -4.26
CA ILE A 59 -23.33 24.15 -3.18
C ILE A 59 -22.59 22.80 -3.34
N LEU A 60 -23.31 21.74 -3.72
CA LEU A 60 -22.69 20.44 -3.97
C LEU A 60 -21.81 20.44 -5.22
N GLU A 61 -22.15 21.22 -6.23
CA GLU A 61 -21.39 21.42 -7.46
C GLU A 61 -20.10 22.23 -7.21
N GLU A 62 -20.19 23.32 -6.45
CA GLU A 62 -19.03 24.12 -6.01
C GLU A 62 -18.06 23.30 -5.16
N ALA A 63 -18.59 22.39 -4.32
CA ALA A 63 -17.79 21.45 -3.54
C ALA A 63 -17.30 20.22 -4.34
N GLY A 64 -17.68 20.09 -5.62
CA GLY A 64 -17.21 19.04 -6.52
C GLY A 64 -17.90 17.67 -6.37
N PHE A 65 -18.98 17.58 -5.59
CA PHE A 65 -19.71 16.32 -5.38
C PHE A 65 -20.69 15.97 -6.51
N ILE A 66 -21.18 17.00 -7.19
CA ILE A 66 -22.12 16.86 -8.31
C ILE A 66 -21.50 17.54 -9.53
N LYS A 67 -21.64 16.87 -10.68
CA LYS A 67 -21.48 17.51 -12.00
C LYS A 67 -22.85 17.75 -12.58
N THR A 68 -22.98 18.86 -13.31
CA THR A 68 -24.20 19.14 -14.06
C THR A 68 -23.95 19.39 -15.53
N ARG A 69 -24.96 19.11 -16.35
CA ARG A 69 -24.96 19.37 -17.78
C ARG A 69 -26.35 19.79 -18.24
N TYR A 70 -26.42 20.67 -19.23
CA TYR A 70 -27.68 21.05 -19.85
C TYR A 70 -28.05 20.09 -20.97
N VAL A 71 -29.27 19.57 -20.94
CA VAL A 71 -29.85 18.73 -21.99
C VAL A 71 -31.14 19.34 -22.50
N PRO A 72 -31.47 19.20 -23.80
CA PRO A 72 -32.79 19.56 -24.31
C PRO A 72 -33.87 18.73 -23.59
N GLY A 73 -34.90 19.39 -23.08
CA GLY A 73 -36.06 18.74 -22.45
C GLY A 73 -37.35 19.00 -23.22
N THR A 74 -38.46 18.46 -22.70
CA THR A 74 -39.80 18.64 -23.28
C THR A 74 -40.25 20.11 -23.32
N VAL A 75 -39.71 20.94 -22.42
CA VAL A 75 -39.83 22.41 -22.42
C VAL A 75 -38.48 23.01 -22.00
N GLY A 76 -37.79 23.64 -22.96
CA GLY A 76 -36.50 24.31 -22.73
C GLY A 76 -35.35 23.35 -22.38
N ASN A 77 -34.24 23.90 -21.89
CA ASN A 77 -33.10 23.13 -21.44
C ASN A 77 -33.25 22.72 -19.96
N GLN A 78 -32.84 21.50 -19.63
CA GLN A 78 -32.88 20.95 -18.28
C GLN A 78 -31.47 20.70 -17.76
N LYS A 79 -31.23 21.05 -16.49
CA LYS A 79 -29.96 20.78 -15.79
C LYS A 79 -30.00 19.35 -15.23
N MET A 80 -29.28 18.43 -15.86
CA MET A 80 -29.07 17.05 -15.38
C MET A 80 -27.93 17.04 -14.37
N CYS A 81 -28.10 16.29 -13.29
CA CYS A 81 -27.16 16.20 -12.19
C CYS A 81 -26.68 14.75 -12.05
N SER A 82 -25.38 14.59 -11.80
CA SER A 82 -24.73 13.29 -11.61
C SER A 82 -23.77 13.34 -10.42
N LYS A 83 -23.78 12.31 -9.57
CA LYS A 83 -22.83 12.16 -8.45
C LYS A 83 -21.42 11.86 -8.97
N VAL A 84 -20.41 12.53 -8.42
CA VAL A 84 -18.99 12.39 -8.82
C VAL A 84 -18.27 11.30 -8.03
N TYR A 85 -18.53 11.23 -6.72
CA TYR A 85 -17.86 10.32 -5.79
C TYR A 85 -18.87 9.47 -5.02
N ASP A 86 -18.51 8.22 -4.75
CA ASP A 86 -19.33 7.26 -4.02
C ASP A 86 -18.93 7.17 -2.55
N ARG A 87 -17.65 7.39 -2.22
CA ARG A 87 -17.13 7.36 -0.85
C ARG A 87 -16.20 8.53 -0.57
N LEU A 88 -16.25 9.00 0.69
CA LEU A 88 -15.37 10.03 1.21
C LEU A 88 -14.50 9.43 2.30
N ILE A 89 -13.19 9.57 2.14
CA ILE A 89 -12.21 9.04 3.07
C ILE A 89 -11.53 10.23 3.73
N PHE A 90 -11.91 10.50 4.98
CA PHE A 90 -11.27 11.51 5.79
C PHE A 90 -10.04 10.93 6.47
N ASN A 91 -8.87 11.45 6.12
CA ASN A 91 -7.62 11.07 6.78
C ASN A 91 -7.32 12.09 7.88
N PHE A 92 -7.64 11.73 9.12
CA PHE A 92 -7.38 12.54 10.32
C PHE A 92 -6.02 12.26 10.95
N SER A 93 -5.20 11.39 10.35
CA SER A 93 -3.83 11.19 10.80
C SER A 93 -3.13 12.54 10.82
N ARG A 94 -2.71 12.98 12.01
CA ARG A 94 -1.86 14.16 12.17
C ARG A 94 -0.57 13.88 11.39
N LYS A 95 -0.47 14.38 10.16
CA LYS A 95 0.82 14.89 9.71
C LYS A 95 1.05 16.11 10.58
N SER A 96 1.67 15.92 11.75
CA SER A 96 2.14 17.06 12.50
C SER A 96 3.00 17.87 11.53
N ARG A 97 2.81 19.19 11.46
CA ARG A 97 3.63 20.03 10.57
C ARG A 97 5.11 20.01 11.00
N SER A 98 5.44 19.39 12.13
CA SER A 98 6.80 19.02 12.54
C SER A 98 7.33 17.75 11.89
N ASP A 99 6.49 16.81 11.43
CA ASP A 99 6.96 15.53 10.87
C ASP A 99 7.23 15.60 9.36
N ALA A 100 6.50 16.44 8.62
CA ALA A 100 6.73 16.59 7.18
C ALA A 100 8.10 17.21 6.83
N ASN A 101 8.80 17.79 7.83
CA ASN A 101 10.18 18.27 7.73
C ASN A 101 11.19 17.41 8.50
N GLN A 102 10.77 16.32 9.16
CA GLN A 102 11.68 15.50 9.98
C GLN A 102 12.31 14.33 9.25
N TYR A 103 11.75 13.93 8.10
CA TYR A 103 12.31 12.84 7.33
C TYR A 103 12.13 13.01 5.82
N ARG A 104 13.07 12.43 5.08
CA ARG A 104 12.97 12.22 3.64
C ARG A 104 12.31 10.87 3.40
N GLU A 105 11.31 10.82 2.52
CA GLU A 105 10.51 9.62 2.25
C GLU A 105 10.64 9.20 0.78
N TYR A 106 10.84 7.90 0.56
CA TYR A 106 10.93 7.29 -0.76
C TYR A 106 9.99 6.08 -0.82
N PHE A 107 9.35 5.90 -1.98
CA PHE A 107 8.51 4.74 -2.28
C PHE A 107 9.24 3.87 -3.29
N ILE A 108 9.40 2.59 -2.96
CA ILE A 108 10.17 1.62 -3.74
C ILE A 108 9.19 0.53 -4.22
N PRO A 109 8.75 0.59 -5.49
CA PRO A 109 7.84 -0.41 -6.05
C PRO A 109 8.37 -1.82 -5.83
N VAL A 110 7.50 -2.74 -5.41
CA VAL A 110 7.91 -4.12 -5.10
C VAL A 110 8.47 -4.86 -6.32
N GLY A 111 8.04 -4.47 -7.53
CA GLY A 111 8.60 -4.96 -8.80
C GLY A 111 10.02 -4.47 -9.14
N ASN A 112 10.49 -3.39 -8.50
CA ASN A 112 11.79 -2.75 -8.76
C ASN A 112 12.95 -3.35 -7.95
N TYR A 113 12.93 -4.67 -7.71
CA TYR A 113 14.10 -5.36 -7.17
C TYR A 113 15.29 -5.28 -8.14
N PHE A 114 16.49 -5.19 -7.56
CA PHE A 114 17.75 -5.19 -8.26
C PHE A 114 18.30 -6.61 -8.46
N ASP A 115 18.17 -7.47 -7.46
CA ASP A 115 18.66 -8.86 -7.47
C ASP A 115 17.64 -9.77 -6.78
N PHE A 116 17.67 -11.07 -7.09
CA PHE A 116 16.76 -12.04 -6.50
C PHE A 116 17.34 -13.46 -6.57
N SER A 117 16.87 -14.30 -5.65
CA SER A 117 16.99 -15.75 -5.74
C SER A 117 15.65 -16.30 -5.29
N ILE A 118 14.86 -16.88 -6.18
CA ILE A 118 13.47 -17.26 -5.88
C ILE A 118 13.23 -18.72 -6.24
N TYR A 119 12.52 -19.41 -5.36
CA TYR A 119 12.09 -20.79 -5.57
C TYR A 119 10.56 -20.89 -5.67
N PRO A 120 10.04 -21.82 -6.50
CA PRO A 120 8.61 -22.05 -6.65
C PRO A 120 7.99 -22.84 -5.46
N PRO A 121 6.68 -22.70 -5.19
CA PRO A 121 5.73 -21.78 -5.83
C PRO A 121 6.12 -20.30 -5.71
N CYS A 122 6.01 -19.56 -6.80
CA CYS A 122 6.48 -18.18 -6.92
C CYS A 122 5.80 -17.43 -8.04
N GLY A 123 5.96 -16.10 -8.04
CA GLY A 123 5.51 -15.28 -9.16
C GLY A 123 5.35 -13.82 -8.79
N LEU A 124 4.74 -13.10 -9.73
CA LEU A 124 4.52 -11.67 -9.70
C LEU A 124 3.08 -11.37 -10.13
N ALA A 125 2.43 -10.40 -9.51
CA ALA A 125 1.13 -9.90 -9.94
C ALA A 125 1.14 -8.37 -9.98
N SER A 126 0.58 -7.84 -11.07
CA SER A 126 0.21 -6.43 -11.20
C SER A 126 -1.20 -6.23 -10.67
N ARG A 127 -1.66 -4.98 -10.59
CA ARG A 127 -3.07 -4.68 -10.30
C ARG A 127 -4.07 -5.43 -11.20
N GLU A 128 -3.73 -5.69 -12.45
CA GLU A 128 -4.66 -6.23 -13.45
C GLU A 128 -4.60 -7.75 -13.59
N ASN A 129 -3.42 -8.35 -13.46
CA ASN A 129 -3.21 -9.77 -13.71
C ASN A 129 -1.91 -10.32 -13.09
N VAL A 130 -1.84 -11.65 -13.04
CA VAL A 130 -0.58 -12.39 -12.86
C VAL A 130 0.34 -12.08 -14.02
N ILE A 131 1.58 -11.69 -13.72
CA ILE A 131 2.58 -11.38 -14.74
C ILE A 131 3.10 -12.71 -15.29
N LYS A 132 2.92 -12.92 -16.60
CA LYS A 132 3.31 -14.11 -17.37
C LYS A 132 2.72 -15.45 -16.89
N LYS A 133 3.30 -16.09 -15.87
CA LYS A 133 2.95 -17.46 -15.45
C LYS A 133 3.20 -17.68 -13.96
N TRP A 134 2.48 -18.64 -13.40
CA TRP A 134 2.66 -19.11 -12.02
C TRP A 134 3.87 -20.04 -11.91
N ASP A 135 4.48 -20.02 -10.74
CA ASP A 135 5.45 -21.00 -10.24
C ASP A 135 6.70 -21.20 -11.10
N ASP A 136 7.09 -20.14 -11.80
CA ASP A 136 8.26 -20.16 -12.66
C ASP A 136 9.20 -19.00 -12.33
N PRO A 137 10.40 -19.29 -11.80
CA PRO A 137 11.38 -18.27 -11.46
C PRO A 137 11.81 -17.39 -12.64
N GLU A 138 11.71 -17.86 -13.88
CA GLU A 138 12.11 -17.09 -15.07
C GLU A 138 11.28 -15.82 -15.25
N VAL A 139 10.07 -15.78 -14.68
CA VAL A 139 9.20 -14.59 -14.71
C VAL A 139 9.84 -13.39 -14.02
N PHE A 140 10.77 -13.60 -13.09
CA PHE A 140 11.46 -12.52 -12.37
C PHE A 140 12.50 -11.77 -13.24
N TYR A 141 12.84 -12.30 -14.42
CA TYR A 141 13.62 -11.56 -15.41
C TYR A 141 12.75 -10.72 -16.37
N ASP A 142 11.43 -10.90 -16.35
CA ASP A 142 10.54 -10.29 -17.33
C ASP A 142 10.50 -8.76 -17.19
N ILE A 143 10.46 -8.05 -18.31
CA ILE A 143 10.41 -6.57 -18.33
C ILE A 143 9.16 -6.04 -17.62
N GLU A 144 8.04 -6.78 -17.67
CA GLU A 144 6.80 -6.39 -16.99
C GLU A 144 6.87 -6.50 -15.47
N ARG A 145 7.95 -7.05 -14.89
CA ARG A 145 8.16 -7.11 -13.44
C ARG A 145 8.03 -5.75 -12.76
N VAL A 146 8.36 -4.65 -13.46
CA VAL A 146 8.23 -3.28 -12.94
C VAL A 146 6.79 -2.86 -12.65
N LYS A 147 5.80 -3.59 -13.18
CA LYS A 147 4.36 -3.41 -12.90
C LYS A 147 3.88 -4.25 -11.70
N ALA A 148 4.75 -5.06 -11.10
CA ALA A 148 4.35 -5.91 -10.00
C ALA A 148 4.01 -5.07 -8.77
N ASP A 149 2.83 -5.33 -8.22
CA ASP A 149 2.34 -4.84 -6.92
C ASP A 149 2.26 -5.99 -5.89
N LEU A 150 2.57 -7.23 -6.29
CA LEU A 150 2.71 -8.37 -5.40
C LEU A 150 3.86 -9.25 -5.90
N VAL A 151 4.73 -9.65 -4.98
CA VAL A 151 5.84 -10.58 -5.21
C VAL A 151 5.73 -11.73 -4.23
N TRP A 152 5.87 -12.98 -4.71
CA TRP A 152 5.89 -14.14 -3.82
C TRP A 152 6.88 -15.22 -4.24
N GLY A 153 7.32 -16.00 -3.26
CA GLY A 153 8.19 -17.16 -3.46
C GLY A 153 8.14 -18.10 -2.27
N SER A 154 8.44 -19.39 -2.48
CA SER A 154 8.49 -20.41 -1.43
C SER A 154 9.73 -20.30 -0.56
N HIS A 155 10.82 -19.83 -1.14
CA HIS A 155 12.11 -19.62 -0.49
C HIS A 155 12.95 -18.60 -1.26
N GLY A 156 14.02 -18.14 -0.63
CA GLY A 156 15.00 -17.23 -1.20
C GLY A 156 14.70 -15.78 -0.85
N PHE A 157 14.99 -14.83 -1.74
CA PHE A 157 14.88 -13.40 -1.45
C PHE A 157 14.63 -12.55 -2.70
N VAL A 158 14.18 -11.31 -2.45
CA VAL A 158 14.34 -10.17 -3.36
C VAL A 158 15.18 -9.08 -2.68
N GLU A 159 16.07 -8.45 -3.44
CA GLU A 159 16.95 -7.38 -2.99
C GLU A 159 16.72 -6.11 -3.81
N TYR A 160 16.58 -4.99 -3.12
CA TYR A 160 16.39 -3.66 -3.68
C TYR A 160 17.66 -2.84 -3.48
N ARG A 161 18.02 -2.01 -4.46
CA ARG A 161 19.06 -0.99 -4.33
C ARG A 161 18.43 0.38 -4.35
N ILE A 162 18.39 1.00 -3.18
CA ILE A 162 17.71 2.27 -2.96
C ILE A 162 18.76 3.38 -2.90
N PRO A 163 18.76 4.34 -3.83
CA PRO A 163 19.74 5.42 -3.79
C PRO A 163 19.54 6.23 -2.51
N LEU A 164 20.64 6.45 -1.80
CA LEU A 164 20.65 7.34 -0.64
C LEU A 164 21.00 8.75 -1.11
N PRO A 165 20.50 9.80 -0.44
CA PRO A 165 20.83 11.17 -0.79
C PRO A 165 22.33 11.44 -0.68
N GLU A 166 22.86 12.25 -1.61
CA GLU A 166 24.29 12.61 -1.64
C GLU A 166 24.73 13.37 -0.37
N ASP A 167 23.81 14.09 0.26
CA ASP A 167 24.01 14.87 1.49
C ASP A 167 23.68 14.06 2.77
N LEU A 168 23.51 12.74 2.68
CA LEU A 168 23.33 11.89 3.86
C LEU A 168 24.59 11.89 4.74
N ILE A 169 24.43 12.33 5.99
CA ILE A 169 25.49 12.32 7.01
C ILE A 169 25.05 11.37 8.12
N ILE A 170 25.70 10.21 8.21
CA ILE A 170 25.31 9.12 9.12
C ILE A 170 25.26 9.59 10.57
N GLU A 171 26.22 10.41 11.02
CA GLU A 171 26.28 10.94 12.39
C GLU A 171 25.11 11.88 12.74
N ARG A 172 24.47 12.46 11.71
CA ARG A 172 23.29 13.31 11.87
C ARG A 172 21.98 12.58 11.66
N THR A 173 22.02 11.40 11.05
CA THR A 173 20.82 10.57 10.84
C THR A 173 20.39 9.96 12.17
N ILE A 174 19.22 10.36 12.67
CA ILE A 174 18.63 9.85 13.91
C ILE A 174 18.26 8.37 13.72
N LYS A 175 17.56 8.07 12.63
CA LYS A 175 17.14 6.71 12.26
C LYS A 175 16.80 6.60 10.78
N ILE A 176 16.84 5.37 10.27
CA ILE A 176 16.27 4.97 8.99
C ILE A 176 15.16 3.96 9.25
N GLU A 177 14.00 4.14 8.62
CA GLU A 177 12.89 3.19 8.67
C GLU A 177 12.63 2.58 7.29
N LEU A 178 12.42 1.28 7.25
CA LEU A 178 11.91 0.53 6.11
C LEU A 178 10.57 -0.07 6.50
N ILE A 179 9.53 0.29 5.76
CA ILE A 179 8.15 -0.10 6.03
C ILE A 179 7.62 -0.87 4.84
N LEU A 180 7.03 -2.03 5.08
CA LEU A 180 6.48 -2.90 4.04
C LEU A 180 5.40 -3.81 4.62
N GLU A 181 4.49 -4.27 3.78
CA GLU A 181 3.50 -5.28 4.15
C GLU A 181 3.95 -6.65 3.64
N VAL A 182 3.95 -7.66 4.52
CA VAL A 182 4.38 -9.02 4.20
C VAL A 182 3.54 -10.10 4.90
N SER A 183 3.50 -11.30 4.33
CA SER A 183 2.83 -12.47 4.92
C SER A 183 3.53 -13.76 4.54
N ALA A 184 3.16 -14.87 5.19
CA ALA A 184 3.50 -16.21 4.69
C ALA A 184 2.71 -16.52 3.40
N LEU A 185 3.26 -17.39 2.55
CA LEU A 185 2.62 -17.81 1.30
C LEU A 185 1.40 -18.70 1.57
N GLY A 186 1.59 -19.72 2.42
CA GLY A 186 0.56 -20.72 2.71
C GLY A 186 0.43 -21.81 1.64
N GLU A 187 -0.19 -22.92 2.05
CA GLU A 187 -0.41 -24.16 1.30
C GLU A 187 0.85 -24.68 0.59
N LEU A 188 2.00 -24.57 1.28
CA LEU A 188 3.31 -24.78 0.67
C LEU A 188 3.66 -26.27 0.53
N VAL A 189 3.40 -27.06 1.59
CA VAL A 189 3.96 -28.42 1.71
C VAL A 189 3.43 -29.36 0.63
N GLU A 190 2.17 -29.19 0.25
CA GLU A 190 1.50 -30.01 -0.77
C GLU A 190 1.59 -29.41 -2.19
N HIS A 191 2.25 -28.25 -2.33
CA HIS A 191 2.30 -27.54 -3.60
C HIS A 191 3.11 -28.31 -4.65
N LYS A 192 2.49 -28.64 -5.79
CA LYS A 192 3.12 -29.48 -6.85
C LYS A 192 4.40 -28.91 -7.44
N ALA A 193 4.50 -27.58 -7.46
CA ALA A 193 5.67 -26.87 -7.96
C ALA A 193 6.76 -26.64 -6.90
N LEU A 194 6.58 -27.10 -5.66
CA LEU A 194 7.51 -26.84 -4.57
C LEU A 194 8.92 -27.31 -4.94
N ARG A 195 9.84 -26.35 -5.00
CA ARG A 195 11.28 -26.59 -5.04
C ARG A 195 11.93 -25.75 -3.96
N LEU A 196 13.06 -26.23 -3.46
CA LEU A 196 13.86 -25.58 -2.42
C LEU A 196 15.33 -25.68 -2.83
N PRO A 197 16.23 -24.87 -2.23
CA PRO A 197 17.66 -25.05 -2.39
C PRO A 197 18.10 -26.49 -2.13
N GLU A 198 19.11 -26.93 -2.89
CA GLU A 198 19.69 -28.26 -2.72
C GLU A 198 20.32 -28.38 -1.32
N GLY A 199 20.08 -29.51 -0.65
CA GLY A 199 20.59 -29.76 0.70
C GLY A 199 19.83 -29.05 1.84
N MET A 200 18.78 -28.30 1.53
CA MET A 200 17.95 -27.65 2.56
C MET A 200 17.19 -28.66 3.42
N ASP A 201 17.19 -28.43 4.74
CA ASP A 201 16.34 -29.15 5.68
C ASP A 201 14.86 -28.79 5.49
N LYS A 202 14.06 -29.80 5.21
CA LYS A 202 12.60 -29.70 5.02
C LYS A 202 11.81 -29.86 6.32
N SER A 203 12.45 -30.21 7.44
CA SER A 203 11.80 -30.39 8.74
C SER A 203 11.16 -29.09 9.27
N ASN A 204 11.72 -27.94 8.85
CA ASN A 204 11.24 -26.61 9.20
C ASN A 204 10.22 -26.03 8.19
N LEU A 205 9.70 -26.85 7.26
CA LEU A 205 8.54 -26.45 6.46
C LEU A 205 7.31 -26.42 7.36
N THR A 206 6.75 -25.24 7.57
CA THR A 206 5.68 -24.98 8.53
C THR A 206 4.50 -24.38 7.81
N GLU A 207 3.36 -25.05 7.81
CA GLU A 207 2.20 -24.57 7.06
C GLU A 207 1.65 -23.27 7.66
N GLY A 208 1.40 -22.27 6.82
CA GLY A 208 0.79 -20.99 7.22
C GLY A 208 1.63 -20.07 8.11
N ILE A 209 2.89 -20.39 8.44
CA ILE A 209 3.77 -19.55 9.29
C ILE A 209 5.17 -19.51 8.68
N SER A 210 5.74 -18.31 8.55
CA SER A 210 7.06 -18.11 7.92
C SER A 210 7.90 -17.08 8.65
N ASP A 211 9.20 -17.34 8.77
CA ASP A 211 10.20 -16.39 9.28
C ASP A 211 10.78 -15.58 8.11
N ILE A 212 10.39 -14.32 8.01
CA ILE A 212 10.94 -13.39 7.01
C ILE A 212 12.11 -12.64 7.65
N THR A 213 13.29 -12.81 7.08
CA THR A 213 14.52 -12.14 7.47
C THR A 213 14.75 -10.92 6.60
N PHE A 214 15.26 -9.85 7.20
CA PHE A 214 15.67 -8.63 6.52
C PHE A 214 17.18 -8.44 6.63
N TRP A 215 17.80 -8.04 5.53
CA TRP A 215 19.20 -7.66 5.48
C TRP A 215 19.37 -6.25 4.93
N VAL A 216 20.31 -5.53 5.49
CA VAL A 216 20.73 -4.20 5.02
C VAL A 216 22.21 -4.28 4.70
N ASN A 217 22.60 -3.91 3.47
CA ASN A 217 23.99 -3.98 2.99
C ASN A 217 24.66 -5.34 3.24
N GLY A 218 23.89 -6.44 3.14
CA GLY A 218 24.36 -7.81 3.32
C GLY A 218 24.46 -8.28 4.78
N LEU A 219 24.19 -7.41 5.76
CA LEU A 219 24.15 -7.78 7.17
C LEU A 219 22.72 -8.05 7.63
N GLU A 220 22.52 -9.13 8.39
CA GLU A 220 21.21 -9.46 8.97
C GLU A 220 20.78 -8.35 9.94
N ALA A 221 19.64 -7.74 9.64
CA ALA A 221 19.06 -6.63 10.40
C ALA A 221 18.03 -7.15 11.42
N GLY A 222 17.34 -8.24 11.11
CA GLY A 222 16.43 -8.95 12.01
C GLY A 222 15.51 -9.91 11.27
N THR A 223 14.75 -10.71 12.04
CA THR A 223 13.80 -11.69 11.52
C THR A 223 12.44 -11.49 12.18
N VAL A 224 11.37 -11.59 11.41
CA VAL A 224 10.00 -11.55 11.93
C VAL A 224 9.22 -12.77 11.48
N THR A 225 8.53 -13.42 12.41
CA THR A 225 7.58 -14.48 12.12
C THR A 225 6.23 -13.86 11.72
N VAL A 226 5.71 -14.27 10.57
CA VAL A 226 4.42 -13.84 10.03
C VAL A 226 3.56 -15.04 9.67
N GLU A 227 2.25 -14.83 9.70
CA GLU A 227 1.26 -15.85 9.35
C GLU A 227 0.76 -15.66 7.91
N GLU A 228 0.03 -16.65 7.41
CA GLU A 228 -0.76 -16.58 6.18
C GLU A 228 -2.11 -15.89 6.46
N TYR A 229 -2.55 -15.04 5.54
CA TYR A 229 -3.80 -14.28 5.66
C TYR A 229 -4.76 -14.50 4.47
N SER A 230 -4.94 -15.77 4.08
CA SER A 230 -5.80 -16.16 2.95
C SER A 230 -7.27 -16.38 3.32
N ARG A 231 -7.59 -16.65 4.60
CA ARG A 231 -8.93 -17.12 5.05
C ARG A 231 -9.83 -16.02 5.65
N GLY A 232 -9.61 -14.75 5.30
CA GLY A 232 -10.32 -13.58 5.87
C GLY A 232 -11.12 -12.76 4.87
N THR A 233 -11.57 -11.57 5.29
CA THR A 233 -12.03 -10.53 4.37
C THR A 233 -10.88 -10.14 3.45
N GLY A 234 -11.09 -10.11 2.13
CA GLY A 234 -10.04 -9.77 1.17
C GLY A 234 -9.35 -8.44 1.50
N GLY A 235 -8.04 -8.36 1.22
CA GLY A 235 -7.24 -7.16 1.48
C GLY A 235 -7.85 -5.89 0.86
N ARG A 236 -7.78 -4.76 1.57
CA ARG A 236 -8.45 -3.50 1.21
C ARG A 236 -8.13 -3.02 -0.21
N PHE A 237 -6.89 -3.18 -0.64
CA PHE A 237 -6.39 -2.73 -1.94
C PHE A 237 -6.26 -3.87 -2.94
N THR A 238 -6.25 -5.11 -2.47
CA THR A 238 -6.08 -6.30 -3.31
C THR A 238 -7.20 -6.44 -4.36
N PRO A 239 -6.85 -6.65 -5.64
CA PRO A 239 -7.83 -6.78 -6.71
C PRO A 239 -8.73 -8.01 -6.51
N THR A 240 -10.01 -7.87 -6.86
CA THR A 240 -11.01 -8.95 -6.67
C THR A 240 -10.76 -10.21 -7.50
N TRP A 241 -9.96 -10.10 -8.56
CA TRP A 241 -9.56 -11.23 -9.40
C TRP A 241 -8.51 -12.12 -8.71
N TRP A 242 -7.72 -11.57 -7.78
CA TRP A 242 -6.72 -12.32 -7.03
C TRP A 242 -7.38 -13.32 -6.08
N LYS A 243 -6.80 -14.53 -5.99
CA LYS A 243 -7.32 -15.63 -5.17
C LYS A 243 -6.31 -16.21 -4.18
N GLY A 244 -5.06 -15.74 -4.19
CA GLY A 244 -4.04 -16.14 -3.21
C GLY A 244 -4.12 -15.30 -1.93
N SER A 245 -3.06 -15.35 -1.13
CA SER A 245 -2.93 -14.53 0.09
C SER A 245 -3.16 -13.05 -0.23
N SER A 246 -4.17 -12.46 0.41
CA SER A 246 -4.73 -11.18 -0.03
C SER A 246 -4.25 -9.97 0.78
N TYR A 247 -3.55 -10.18 1.88
CA TYR A 247 -2.94 -9.12 2.67
C TYR A 247 -1.86 -9.70 3.59
N GLY A 248 -1.16 -8.81 4.27
CA GLY A 248 -0.14 -9.15 5.23
C GLY A 248 -0.15 -8.28 6.47
N LYS A 249 0.91 -8.45 7.25
CA LYS A 249 1.23 -7.61 8.38
C LYS A 249 2.17 -6.51 7.92
N GLN A 250 1.88 -5.27 8.30
CA GLN A 250 2.85 -4.19 8.15
C GLN A 250 4.01 -4.39 9.12
N ILE A 251 5.22 -4.35 8.57
CA ILE A 251 6.48 -4.47 9.27
C ILE A 251 7.22 -3.14 9.14
N THR A 252 7.76 -2.66 10.27
CA THR A 252 8.62 -1.48 10.34
C THR A 252 9.97 -1.91 10.88
N LEU A 253 10.97 -1.97 10.01
CA LEU A 253 12.38 -2.16 10.36
C LEU A 253 13.00 -0.79 10.63
N VAL A 254 13.59 -0.60 11.82
CA VAL A 254 14.19 0.67 12.23
C VAL A 254 15.68 0.46 12.54
N LEU A 255 16.53 1.23 11.88
CA LEU A 255 17.97 1.30 12.09
C LEU A 255 18.27 2.60 12.84
N THR A 256 18.76 2.53 14.07
CA THR A 256 19.21 3.71 14.85
C THR A 256 20.74 3.75 14.90
N GLN A 257 21.31 4.73 15.60
CA GLN A 257 22.76 4.82 15.81
C GLN A 257 23.36 3.62 16.54
N ASP A 258 22.57 2.90 17.34
CA ASP A 258 23.08 1.91 18.31
C ASP A 258 22.41 0.53 18.19
N HIS A 259 21.29 0.41 17.47
CA HIS A 259 20.59 -0.85 17.34
C HIS A 259 19.67 -0.92 16.12
N THR A 260 19.22 -2.14 15.83
CA THR A 260 18.16 -2.39 14.86
C THR A 260 16.96 -3.00 15.55
N SER A 261 15.76 -2.59 15.18
CA SER A 261 14.49 -3.12 15.73
C SER A 261 13.47 -3.40 14.63
N ILE A 262 12.55 -4.33 14.90
CA ILE A 262 11.39 -4.60 14.05
C ILE A 262 10.15 -4.38 14.90
N ASN A 263 9.24 -3.52 14.43
CA ASN A 263 7.99 -3.17 15.13
C ASN A 263 8.24 -2.73 16.59
N GLY A 264 9.35 -2.02 16.83
CA GLY A 264 9.78 -1.55 18.15
C GLY A 264 10.52 -2.59 19.01
N ALA A 265 10.53 -3.87 18.62
CA ALA A 265 11.28 -4.91 19.32
C ALA A 265 12.73 -4.98 18.78
N LYS A 266 13.71 -4.71 19.65
CA LYS A 266 15.14 -4.76 19.32
C LYS A 266 15.54 -6.16 18.82
N GLN A 267 16.25 -6.20 17.70
CA GLN A 267 16.70 -7.41 17.00
C GLN A 267 18.21 -7.62 17.16
N THR A 268 18.99 -6.56 16.94
CA THR A 268 20.45 -6.61 17.01
C THR A 268 21.01 -5.35 17.69
N ASN A 269 22.26 -5.40 18.13
CA ASN A 269 23.02 -4.23 18.58
C ASN A 269 23.75 -3.51 17.42
N ARG A 270 23.33 -3.75 16.16
CA ARG A 270 23.94 -3.09 15.00
C ARG A 270 23.29 -1.73 14.78
N GLY A 271 24.11 -0.69 14.74
CA GLY A 271 23.70 0.68 14.41
C GLY A 271 23.93 1.04 12.95
N LEU A 272 23.53 2.26 12.56
CA LEU A 272 23.66 2.77 11.19
C LEU A 272 25.09 2.68 10.63
N SER A 273 26.10 2.91 11.46
CA SER A 273 27.52 2.84 11.06
C SER A 273 27.98 1.42 10.70
N ASP A 274 27.40 0.38 11.30
CA ASP A 274 27.76 -1.02 11.02
C ASP A 274 27.37 -1.44 9.59
N PHE A 275 26.32 -0.84 9.04
CA PHE A 275 25.79 -1.18 7.72
C PHE A 275 26.58 -0.57 6.56
N ASN A 276 27.61 0.25 6.82
CA ASN A 276 28.44 0.87 5.78
C ASN A 276 27.59 1.53 4.67
N LEU A 277 26.63 2.36 5.07
CA LEU A 277 25.73 3.05 4.16
C LEU A 277 26.53 4.08 3.33
N GLY A 278 26.51 3.94 1.99
CA GLY A 278 27.19 4.85 1.08
C GLY A 278 26.69 4.68 -0.34
N GLY A 279 26.28 5.79 -0.98
CA GLY A 279 25.69 5.84 -2.32
C GLY A 279 24.30 5.21 -2.43
N ALA A 280 24.15 3.93 -2.06
CA ALA A 280 22.88 3.22 -2.06
C ALA A 280 22.77 2.26 -0.87
N LEU A 281 21.53 2.11 -0.37
CA LEU A 281 21.14 1.10 0.60
C LEU A 281 20.69 -0.16 -0.14
N LYS A 282 21.31 -1.31 0.16
CA LYS A 282 20.84 -2.62 -0.30
C LYS A 282 19.89 -3.18 0.74
N PHE A 283 18.61 -3.29 0.41
CA PHE A 283 17.61 -3.88 1.28
C PHE A 283 17.17 -5.22 0.72
N ARG A 284 17.31 -6.29 1.50
CA ARG A 284 16.89 -7.64 1.10
C ARG A 284 15.82 -8.14 2.07
N ALA A 285 14.78 -8.76 1.52
CA ALA A 285 13.74 -9.45 2.27
C ALA A 285 13.56 -10.86 1.71
N GLY A 286 13.45 -11.86 2.58
CA GLY A 286 13.36 -13.26 2.17
C GLY A 286 13.40 -14.24 3.33
N ILE A 287 13.63 -15.52 3.03
CA ILE A 287 13.77 -16.59 4.01
C ILE A 287 15.22 -17.06 4.00
N LYS A 288 15.85 -17.05 5.18
CA LYS A 288 17.20 -17.61 5.36
C LYS A 288 17.17 -19.12 5.47
N ASP A 289 18.25 -19.79 5.10
CA ASP A 289 18.28 -21.25 5.03
C ASP A 289 18.06 -21.92 6.40
N GLU A 290 18.52 -21.26 7.46
CA GLU A 290 18.40 -21.72 8.85
C GLU A 290 17.11 -21.25 9.54
N ALA A 291 16.15 -20.66 8.82
CA ALA A 291 14.86 -20.25 9.38
C ALA A 291 14.13 -21.41 10.09
N LEU A 292 13.48 -21.11 11.22
CA LEU A 292 12.76 -22.12 12.01
C LEU A 292 11.39 -22.43 11.40
N HIS A 293 10.74 -21.42 10.82
CA HIS A 293 9.47 -21.54 10.12
C HIS A 293 9.64 -21.15 8.65
N LYS A 294 9.33 -22.07 7.73
CA LYS A 294 9.46 -21.85 6.28
C LYS A 294 8.12 -22.13 5.58
N SER A 295 7.47 -21.07 5.13
CA SER A 295 6.19 -21.16 4.39
C SER A 295 6.10 -20.15 3.26
N GLY A 296 7.23 -19.85 2.61
CA GLY A 296 7.29 -18.80 1.61
C GLY A 296 6.99 -17.41 2.16
N PHE A 297 6.96 -16.43 1.28
CA PHE A 297 6.69 -15.05 1.63
C PHE A 297 5.90 -14.37 0.51
N ASN A 298 5.09 -13.39 0.90
CA ASN A 298 4.51 -12.38 0.02
C ASN A 298 5.04 -10.99 0.44
N ILE A 299 5.28 -10.12 -0.55
CA ILE A 299 5.52 -8.69 -0.34
C ILE A 299 4.48 -7.92 -1.13
N TYR A 300 3.70 -7.09 -0.45
CA TYR A 300 2.58 -6.34 -1.00
C TYR A 300 3.00 -4.89 -1.30
N GLY A 301 2.63 -4.41 -2.49
CA GLY A 301 2.86 -3.05 -2.99
C GLY A 301 1.57 -2.22 -3.06
N ASN A 302 1.63 -1.10 -3.77
CA ASN A 302 0.60 -0.06 -3.73
C ASN A 302 -0.84 -0.53 -4.07
N HIS A 303 -1.01 -1.53 -4.93
CA HIS A 303 -2.33 -2.06 -5.31
C HIS A 303 -2.68 -3.41 -4.68
N PHE A 304 -1.95 -3.85 -3.65
CA PHE A 304 -2.20 -5.10 -2.96
C PHE A 304 -2.10 -4.90 -1.44
N GLY A 305 -2.73 -5.81 -0.69
CA GLY A 305 -2.73 -5.79 0.76
C GLY A 305 -3.71 -4.80 1.37
N ASN A 306 -3.43 -4.41 2.61
CA ASN A 306 -4.27 -3.54 3.44
C ASN A 306 -3.76 -2.10 3.54
N HIS A 307 -2.51 -1.86 3.19
CA HIS A 307 -1.88 -0.56 3.37
C HIS A 307 -1.87 0.31 2.12
N GLY A 308 -1.83 -0.31 0.93
CA GLY A 308 -1.88 0.41 -0.34
C GLY A 308 -0.67 1.33 -0.49
N THR A 309 0.51 0.80 -0.18
CA THR A 309 1.79 1.49 -0.31
C THR A 309 2.85 0.50 -0.75
N ASP A 310 3.76 0.94 -1.60
CA ASP A 310 5.00 0.23 -1.87
C ASP A 310 5.91 0.16 -0.64
N ILE A 311 7.10 -0.44 -0.76
CA ILE A 311 8.10 -0.40 0.31
C ILE A 311 8.47 1.06 0.55
N VAL A 312 8.35 1.53 1.79
CA VAL A 312 8.64 2.91 2.16
C VAL A 312 9.98 2.98 2.88
N LEU A 313 10.88 3.83 2.40
CA LEU A 313 12.10 4.21 3.10
C LEU A 313 11.90 5.61 3.70
N ARG A 314 12.15 5.77 5.00
CA ARG A 314 12.19 7.07 5.67
C ARG A 314 13.55 7.29 6.30
N ILE A 315 14.14 8.46 6.08
CA ILE A 315 15.42 8.87 6.66
C ILE A 315 15.17 10.08 7.54
N TYR A 316 15.39 9.93 8.84
CA TYR A 316 15.19 10.98 9.83
C TYR A 316 16.53 11.60 10.18
N ASP A 317 16.70 12.89 9.94
CA ASP A 317 17.93 13.62 10.23
C ASP A 317 17.70 14.62 11.38
N ALA A 318 18.75 14.85 12.17
CA ALA A 318 18.73 15.89 13.19
C ALA A 318 18.52 17.27 12.55
N PRO A 319 17.69 18.14 13.15
CA PRO A 319 17.46 19.49 12.65
C PRO A 319 18.79 20.20 12.38
N LEU A 320 18.86 20.94 11.28
CA LEU A 320 19.94 21.92 11.10
C LEU A 320 19.82 22.92 12.25
N GLN A 321 20.82 23.01 13.12
CA GLN A 321 20.92 24.17 14.00
C GLN A 321 21.24 25.36 13.10
N ASP A 322 20.36 26.36 13.08
CA ASP A 322 20.65 27.63 12.42
C ASP A 322 21.91 28.20 13.09
N ALA A 323 22.96 28.37 12.30
CA ALA A 323 24.23 28.99 12.72
C ALA A 323 24.08 30.51 12.88
#